data_AF-A0A7X9D8R4-F1
#
_entry.id   AF-A0A7X9D8R4-F1
#
_cell.length_a   1.000
_cell.length_b   1.000
_cell.length_c   1.000
_cell.angle_alpha   90.00
_cell.angle_beta   90.00
_cell.angle_gamma   90.00
#
_symmetry.space_group_name_H-M   'P 1'
#
loop_
_entity.id
_entity.type
_entity.pdbx_description
1 polymer ?
#
loop_
_entity_poly.entity_id
_entity_poly.type
_entity_poly.pdbx_seq_one_letter_code
_entity_poly.pdbx_strand_id
1 'polypeptide(L)'
;LSADIHFNPKAAETAAKIVEKVRINPGNFADRQQTFSKKDYTDEAYAQGIAHIRAKFVPFLTICKEYGTAIRIGVNHGSLSDRIMSRYGDTPEGMVESCMEYLRIAVEEGFSDVVISLKASNTLLMTKAVRLLVDRMNKEDMHFPLHLGVTEAGVGEEGRIKSAVGIGALLSDGIGDTVRVSLSEDPEYEIPVARKLVNYIAQRAGHKPIDAEPYAGFSPFSTERRRSDAVGNIGGDFVPPVISDRSKTGDMRIHSQFVPDYLYVGERLPLDFPRGMKAIIDNREGWKNEDDRFPLFTCDDILEMGKCDARVKFLKLSYPELTRETFRVLNNAKDVVIVLETSHGNGVGEQRAFFHQLLREDCKIPVIIRREYTEDDAEDLQIKAGADLGTLLLDGFGDGIMLSNVGKIDAKDADAYAFGILQAARVRMSKAEFISCPGCGRTLFDLQETVALVKNALSHLKNLKIAVMGCIVNGPGEMADADYGYVGAERGKISLYKKRQLVEKNIPADRAVERLIRLIKESGDWVEPDEK
;
A
#
# COMPACT_ATOMS: atom_id res chain seq x y z
N LEU A 1 -5.98 18.22 22.00
CA LEU A 1 -6.05 18.83 20.65
C LEU A 1 -4.68 18.72 19.96
N SER A 2 -4.62 18.58 18.64
CA SER A 2 -3.35 18.63 17.90
C SER A 2 -3.42 19.68 16.79
N ALA A 3 -2.61 20.73 16.85
CA ALA A 3 -2.56 21.77 15.82
C ALA A 3 -1.65 21.32 14.66
N ASP A 4 -2.17 21.29 13.43
CA ASP A 4 -1.40 20.97 12.22
C ASP A 4 -0.87 22.26 11.56
N ILE A 5 0.44 22.50 11.68
CA ILE A 5 1.06 23.74 11.21
C ILE A 5 2.00 23.46 10.04
N HIS A 6 1.84 24.27 8.99
CA HIS A 6 2.67 24.25 7.78
C HIS A 6 3.16 25.66 7.46
N PHE A 7 4.38 25.79 6.93
CA PHE A 7 4.99 27.02 6.39
C PHE A 7 5.22 28.20 7.35
N ASN A 8 4.54 28.28 8.49
CA ASN A 8 4.63 29.42 9.42
C ASN A 8 5.07 29.00 10.84
N PRO A 9 6.37 29.09 11.17
CA PRO A 9 6.90 28.79 12.50
C PRO A 9 6.26 29.61 13.63
N LYS A 10 5.95 30.90 13.40
CA LYS A 10 5.32 31.74 14.44
C LYS A 10 3.93 31.25 14.85
N ALA A 11 3.21 30.64 13.92
CA ALA A 11 1.93 30.01 14.21
C ALA A 11 2.12 28.75 15.08
N ALA A 12 3.19 27.98 14.86
CA ALA A 12 3.55 26.84 15.71
C ALA A 12 3.91 27.31 17.13
N GLU A 13 4.74 28.35 17.27
CA GLU A 13 5.10 28.95 18.56
C GLU A 13 3.87 29.45 19.33
N THR A 14 2.93 30.11 18.65
CA THR A 14 1.69 30.59 19.27
C THR A 14 0.80 29.42 19.67
N ALA A 15 0.62 28.43 18.79
CA ALA A 15 -0.20 27.26 19.06
C ALA A 15 0.36 26.45 20.24
N ALA A 16 1.69 26.31 20.35
CA ALA A 16 2.33 25.56 21.43
C ALA A 16 1.93 26.09 22.82
N LYS A 17 1.68 27.39 22.96
CA LYS A 17 1.25 27.98 24.24
C LYS A 17 -0.19 27.62 24.66
N ILE A 18 -0.95 26.97 23.78
CA ILE A 18 -2.41 26.79 23.92
C ILE A 18 -2.81 25.31 23.82
N VAL A 19 -2.16 24.54 22.94
CA VAL A 19 -2.56 23.15 22.65
C VAL A 19 -1.60 22.13 23.24
N GLU A 20 -2.06 20.89 23.42
CA GLU A 20 -1.28 19.79 24.00
C GLU A 20 -0.28 19.19 23.00
N LYS A 21 -0.52 19.34 21.70
CA LYS A 21 0.38 18.84 20.66
C LYS A 21 0.41 19.72 19.42
N VAL A 22 1.60 20.01 18.90
CA VAL A 22 1.79 20.68 17.61
C VAL A 22 2.42 19.71 16.62
N ARG A 23 1.80 19.51 15.44
CA ARG A 23 2.45 18.82 14.33
C ARG A 23 3.15 19.83 13.43
N ILE A 24 4.41 19.54 13.13
CA ILE A 24 5.21 20.24 12.14
C ILE A 24 5.60 19.29 11.01
N ASN A 25 5.98 19.87 9.86
CA ASN A 25 6.56 19.14 8.74
C ASN A 25 7.98 19.63 8.49
N PRO A 26 9.01 18.77 8.65
CA PRO A 26 10.41 19.12 8.42
C PRO A 26 10.68 19.85 7.11
N GLY A 27 10.03 19.45 6.02
CA GLY A 27 10.30 19.99 4.69
C GLY A 27 9.76 21.38 4.42
N ASN A 28 8.93 21.95 5.30
CA ASN A 28 8.38 23.29 5.15
C ASN A 28 8.36 24.14 6.44
N PHE A 29 8.87 23.61 7.55
CA PHE A 29 8.94 24.35 8.81
C PHE A 29 10.04 25.41 8.77
N ALA A 30 11.28 25.01 8.51
CA ALA A 30 12.41 25.93 8.46
C ALA A 30 12.61 26.57 7.08
N ASP A 31 12.32 25.82 6.01
CA ASP A 31 12.60 26.20 4.63
C ASP A 31 11.41 26.88 3.95
N ARG A 32 11.69 27.68 2.90
CA ARG A 32 10.64 28.24 2.03
C ARG A 32 10.03 27.11 1.19
N GLN A 33 8.81 27.33 0.72
CA GLN A 33 8.08 26.42 -0.19
C GLN A 33 8.96 26.06 -1.40
N GLN A 34 8.98 24.76 -1.78
CA GLN A 34 9.80 24.21 -2.87
C GLN A 34 9.72 25.10 -4.13
N THR A 35 10.87 25.48 -4.67
CA THR A 35 10.93 26.29 -5.92
C THR A 35 11.39 25.49 -7.13
N PHE A 36 11.73 24.20 -6.95
CA PHE A 36 12.21 23.29 -8.01
C PHE A 36 13.34 23.88 -8.88
N SER A 37 14.06 24.88 -8.37
CA SER A 37 15.21 25.47 -9.04
C SER A 37 16.44 24.66 -8.65
N LYS A 38 17.03 23.92 -9.60
CA LYS A 38 18.22 23.09 -9.36
C LYS A 38 19.36 23.90 -8.73
N LYS A 39 20.08 23.28 -7.79
CA LYS A 39 21.54 23.26 -7.71
C LYS A 39 22.00 22.12 -6.81
N ASP A 40 23.01 21.38 -7.25
CA ASP A 40 23.71 20.39 -6.45
C ASP A 40 24.13 21.03 -5.12
N TYR A 41 23.64 20.47 -4.00
CA TYR A 41 24.04 20.92 -2.68
C TYR A 41 25.42 20.36 -2.36
N THR A 42 26.40 21.23 -2.14
CA THR A 42 27.68 20.81 -1.55
C THR A 42 27.47 20.41 -0.08
N ASP A 43 28.41 19.67 0.51
CA ASP A 43 28.34 19.30 1.92
C ASP A 43 28.30 20.54 2.84
N GLU A 44 28.97 21.64 2.46
CA GLU A 44 28.91 22.90 3.20
C GLU A 44 27.51 23.53 3.12
N ALA A 45 26.89 23.55 1.94
CA ALA A 45 25.53 24.06 1.77
C ALA A 45 24.51 23.21 2.55
N TYR A 46 24.74 21.90 2.60
CA TYR A 46 23.93 20.98 3.40
C TYR A 46 24.05 21.29 4.90
N ALA A 47 25.28 21.47 5.41
CA ALA A 47 25.55 21.80 6.80
C ALA A 47 24.97 23.17 7.20
N GLN A 48 25.04 24.17 6.31
CA GLN A 48 24.37 25.46 6.51
C GLN A 48 22.85 25.31 6.62
N GLY A 49 22.25 24.42 5.83
CA GLY A 49 20.83 24.07 5.94
C GLY A 49 20.46 23.51 7.32
N ILE A 50 21.28 22.64 7.89
CA ILE A 50 21.08 22.13 9.26
C ILE A 50 21.18 23.26 10.29
N ALA A 51 22.17 24.14 10.17
CA ALA A 51 22.30 25.29 11.07
C ALA A 51 21.07 26.22 11.02
N HIS A 52 20.51 26.42 9.83
CA HIS A 52 19.26 27.18 9.64
C HIS A 52 18.05 26.51 10.28
N ILE A 53 17.93 25.17 10.16
CA ILE A 53 16.89 24.40 10.87
C ILE A 53 17.02 24.61 12.37
N ARG A 54 18.22 24.48 12.94
CA ARG A 54 18.47 24.69 14.38
C ARG A 54 18.04 26.08 14.84
N ALA A 55 18.40 27.12 14.10
CA ALA A 55 18.09 28.51 14.44
C ALA A 55 16.58 28.78 14.63
N LYS A 56 15.73 27.99 13.96
CA LYS A 56 14.26 28.08 14.09
C LYS A 56 13.67 27.02 15.03
N PHE A 57 14.19 25.80 14.98
CA PHE A 57 13.62 24.68 15.72
C PHE A 57 13.96 24.73 17.21
N VAL A 58 15.18 25.12 17.59
CA VAL A 58 15.59 25.19 19.01
C VAL A 58 14.74 26.17 19.82
N PRO A 59 14.48 27.42 19.37
CA PRO A 59 13.56 28.32 20.08
C PRO A 59 12.15 27.75 20.24
N PHE A 60 11.66 27.03 19.21
CA PHE A 60 10.37 26.37 19.26
C PHE A 60 10.36 25.23 20.29
N LEU A 61 11.42 24.41 20.37
CA LEU A 61 11.57 23.40 21.42
C LEU A 61 11.56 24.02 22.81
N THR A 62 12.23 25.16 23.01
CA THR A 62 12.21 25.87 24.30
C THR A 62 10.79 26.25 24.72
N ILE A 63 9.97 26.77 23.80
CA ILE A 63 8.57 27.09 24.06
C ILE A 63 7.79 25.80 24.40
N CYS A 64 7.97 24.74 23.62
CA CYS A 64 7.29 23.46 23.91
C CYS A 64 7.65 22.91 25.30
N LYS A 65 8.91 23.04 25.75
CA LYS A 65 9.32 22.67 27.10
C LYS A 65 8.64 23.52 28.18
N GLU A 66 8.62 24.83 27.98
CA GLU A 66 8.04 25.77 28.95
C GLU A 66 6.54 25.49 29.17
N TYR A 67 5.82 25.10 28.12
CA TYR A 67 4.37 24.88 28.16
C TYR A 67 3.95 23.41 28.25
N GLY A 68 4.91 22.47 28.29
CA GLY A 68 4.63 21.02 28.35
C GLY A 68 3.93 20.48 27.09
N THR A 69 4.24 21.04 25.93
CA THR A 69 3.59 20.71 24.65
C THR A 69 4.38 19.65 23.89
N ALA A 70 3.71 18.56 23.49
CA ALA A 70 4.32 17.55 22.65
C ALA A 70 4.43 18.01 21.18
N ILE A 71 5.40 17.46 20.46
CA ILE A 71 5.60 17.72 19.03
C ILE A 71 5.35 16.45 18.24
N ARG A 72 4.63 16.55 17.11
CA ARG A 72 4.66 15.51 16.08
C ARG A 72 5.53 15.95 14.91
N ILE A 73 6.65 15.28 14.69
CA ILE A 73 7.50 15.46 13.51
C ILE A 73 6.91 14.60 12.39
N GLY A 74 6.21 15.23 11.45
CA GLY A 74 5.48 14.52 10.40
C GLY A 74 6.05 14.75 9.01
N VAL A 75 6.84 13.81 8.51
CA VAL A 75 7.38 13.82 7.15
C VAL A 75 6.34 13.27 6.18
N ASN A 76 6.00 14.06 5.16
CA ASN A 76 5.20 13.61 4.03
C ASN A 76 6.08 13.52 2.79
N HIS A 77 6.00 12.40 2.06
CA HIS A 77 6.75 12.13 0.82
C HIS A 77 6.71 13.30 -0.17
N GLY A 78 5.51 13.85 -0.42
CA GLY A 78 5.31 14.95 -1.36
C GLY A 78 5.93 16.30 -0.98
N SER A 79 6.56 16.41 0.19
CA SER A 79 7.02 17.69 0.75
C SER A 79 8.45 17.64 1.29
N LEU A 80 9.28 16.68 0.86
CA LEU A 80 10.69 16.64 1.22
C LEU A 80 11.41 17.95 0.81
N SER A 81 12.35 18.43 1.62
CA SER A 81 13.07 19.67 1.29
C SER A 81 13.95 19.47 0.05
N ASP A 82 14.24 20.57 -0.67
CA ASP A 82 15.10 20.53 -1.87
C ASP A 82 16.48 19.92 -1.55
N ARG A 83 17.00 20.14 -0.34
CA ARG A 83 18.26 19.58 0.15
C ARG A 83 18.22 18.06 0.28
N ILE A 84 17.14 17.52 0.86
CA ILE A 84 16.94 16.07 0.99
C ILE A 84 16.74 15.44 -0.39
N MET A 85 15.87 16.04 -1.22
CA MET A 85 15.61 15.59 -2.58
C MET A 85 16.88 15.56 -3.44
N SER A 86 17.77 16.55 -3.30
CA SER A 86 19.03 16.59 -4.03
C SER A 86 20.02 15.49 -3.60
N ARG A 87 20.06 15.12 -2.33
CA ARG A 87 21.07 14.20 -1.78
C ARG A 87 20.61 12.74 -1.80
N TYR A 88 19.35 12.49 -1.47
CA TYR A 88 18.79 11.15 -1.30
C TYR A 88 17.77 10.78 -2.38
N GLY A 89 17.27 11.77 -3.14
CA GLY A 89 16.18 11.55 -4.07
C GLY A 89 14.84 11.28 -3.39
N ASP A 90 13.88 10.81 -4.18
CA ASP A 90 12.53 10.44 -3.74
C ASP A 90 12.52 8.99 -3.24
N THR A 91 13.19 8.75 -2.11
CA THR A 91 13.52 7.40 -1.60
C THR A 91 13.10 7.21 -0.14
N PRO A 92 12.96 5.96 0.35
CA PRO A 92 12.76 5.70 1.78
C PRO A 92 13.82 6.37 2.65
N GLU A 93 15.09 6.34 2.22
CA GLU A 93 16.23 6.96 2.88
C GLU A 93 16.04 8.48 3.03
N GLY A 94 15.59 9.15 1.96
CA GLY A 94 15.32 10.58 2.00
C GLY A 94 14.23 10.95 3.02
N MET A 95 13.15 10.15 3.09
CA MET A 95 12.10 10.34 4.11
C MET A 95 12.63 10.17 5.54
N VAL A 96 13.48 9.16 5.76
CA VAL A 96 14.09 8.88 7.06
C VAL A 96 15.01 10.01 7.48
N GLU A 97 15.93 10.47 6.61
CA GLU A 97 16.86 11.54 6.95
C GLU A 97 16.17 12.87 7.25
N SER A 98 15.12 13.20 6.49
CA SER A 98 14.28 14.38 6.76
C SER A 98 13.70 14.38 8.18
N CYS A 99 13.40 13.20 8.72
CA CYS A 99 12.96 13.05 10.11
C CYS A 99 14.14 13.06 11.09
N MET A 100 15.18 12.28 10.82
CA MET A 100 16.31 12.08 11.74
C MET A 100 17.06 13.37 12.04
N GLU A 101 17.16 14.31 11.10
CA GLU A 101 17.78 15.61 11.35
C GLU A 101 17.09 16.41 12.44
N TYR A 102 15.76 16.40 12.48
CA TYR A 102 15.00 17.05 13.54
C TYR A 102 15.07 16.27 14.85
N LEU A 103 15.07 14.93 14.79
CA LEU A 103 15.20 14.09 15.99
C LEU A 103 16.55 14.25 16.69
N ARG A 104 17.66 14.27 15.93
CA ARG A 104 19.00 14.52 16.48
C ARG A 104 19.06 15.86 17.20
N ILE A 105 18.49 16.92 16.61
CA ILE A 105 18.40 18.24 17.28
C ILE A 105 17.55 18.14 18.55
N ALA A 106 16.39 17.48 18.51
CA ALA A 106 15.54 17.34 19.70
C ALA A 106 16.27 16.60 20.84
N VAL A 107 16.99 15.51 20.53
CA VAL A 107 17.77 14.74 21.51
C VAL A 107 18.93 15.57 22.08
N GLU A 108 19.69 16.27 21.23
CA GLU A 108 20.79 17.15 21.68
C GLU A 108 20.30 18.27 22.59
N GLU A 109 19.13 18.82 22.31
CA GLU A 109 18.50 19.82 23.17
C GLU A 109 17.84 19.20 24.40
N GLY A 110 17.81 17.86 24.55
CA GLY A 110 17.15 17.18 25.67
C GLY A 110 15.63 17.34 25.66
N PHE A 111 14.99 17.18 24.50
CA PHE A 111 13.55 17.21 24.31
C PHE A 111 13.02 15.84 23.87
N SER A 112 12.22 15.19 24.72
CA SER A 112 11.73 13.83 24.51
C SER A 112 10.25 13.72 24.14
N ASP A 113 9.47 14.80 24.27
CA ASP A 113 8.02 14.80 24.02
C ASP A 113 7.71 14.84 22.51
N VAL A 114 8.16 13.82 21.79
CA VAL A 114 8.13 13.73 20.33
C VAL A 114 7.36 12.49 19.88
N VAL A 115 6.50 12.67 18.89
CA VAL A 115 5.86 11.60 18.11
C VAL A 115 6.31 11.74 16.66
N ILE A 116 6.53 10.64 15.94
CA ILE A 116 6.99 10.67 14.55
C ILE A 116 5.90 10.15 13.62
N SER A 117 5.80 10.69 12.40
CA SER A 117 5.04 10.03 11.34
C SER A 117 5.72 10.19 9.98
N LEU A 118 5.89 9.10 9.25
CA LEU A 118 6.31 9.09 7.84
C LEU A 118 5.11 8.63 7.01
N LYS A 119 4.57 9.51 6.17
CA LYS A 119 3.38 9.22 5.35
C LYS A 119 3.69 9.35 3.87
N ALA A 120 3.20 8.40 3.10
CA ALA A 120 3.16 8.43 1.64
C ALA A 120 1.86 7.81 1.14
N SER A 121 1.41 8.21 -0.05
CA SER A 121 0.29 7.57 -0.75
C SER A 121 0.72 6.25 -1.40
N ASN A 122 2.02 6.09 -1.65
CA ASN A 122 2.62 4.81 -2.02
C ASN A 122 2.88 3.97 -0.76
N THR A 123 2.08 2.92 -0.54
CA THR A 123 2.17 2.01 0.61
C THR A 123 3.50 1.25 0.66
N LEU A 124 4.06 0.86 -0.49
CA LEU A 124 5.35 0.19 -0.57
C LEU A 124 6.43 1.11 -0.03
N LEU A 125 6.53 2.33 -0.55
CA LEU A 125 7.52 3.29 -0.08
C LEU A 125 7.33 3.60 1.41
N MET A 126 6.09 3.83 1.85
CA MET A 126 5.76 4.17 3.22
C MET A 126 6.23 3.08 4.21
N THR A 127 5.91 1.81 3.94
CA THR A 127 6.26 0.73 4.86
C THR A 127 7.77 0.52 4.95
N LYS A 128 8.49 0.61 3.84
CA LYS A 128 9.96 0.53 3.83
C LYS A 128 10.59 1.69 4.60
N ALA A 129 10.09 2.91 4.40
CA ALA A 129 10.60 4.09 5.09
C ALA A 129 10.38 4.02 6.61
N VAL A 130 9.21 3.55 7.07
CA VAL A 130 8.94 3.39 8.51
C VAL A 130 9.82 2.29 9.12
N ARG A 131 9.97 1.14 8.45
CA ARG A 131 10.88 0.08 8.91
C ARG A 131 12.32 0.57 9.01
N LEU A 132 12.79 1.29 7.99
CA LEU A 132 14.14 1.86 7.94
C LEU A 132 14.34 2.93 9.02
N LEU A 133 13.31 3.74 9.31
CA LEU A 133 13.34 4.68 10.43
C LEU A 133 13.55 3.96 11.76
N VAL A 134 12.80 2.88 12.03
CA VAL A 134 12.94 2.09 13.26
C VAL A 134 14.34 1.52 13.39
N ASP A 135 14.88 0.93 12.33
CA ASP A 135 16.26 0.43 12.30
C ASP A 135 17.28 1.55 12.60
N ARG A 136 17.09 2.74 12.01
CA ARG A 136 17.99 3.87 12.26
C ARG A 136 17.91 4.38 13.70
N MET A 137 16.70 4.55 14.21
CA MET A 137 16.46 4.97 15.59
C MET A 137 17.11 3.99 16.57
N ASN A 138 16.97 2.68 16.35
CA ASN A 138 17.64 1.66 17.18
C ASN A 138 19.17 1.77 17.13
N LYS A 139 19.76 2.05 15.96
CA LYS A 139 21.21 2.23 15.81
C LYS A 139 21.74 3.48 16.50
N GLU A 140 20.93 4.52 16.61
CA GLU A 140 21.26 5.79 17.28
C GLU A 140 20.73 5.85 18.73
N ASP A 141 20.23 4.72 19.27
CA ASP A 141 19.62 4.59 20.60
C ASP A 141 18.52 5.63 20.90
N MET A 142 17.64 5.84 19.92
CA MET A 142 16.48 6.73 20.01
C MET A 142 15.19 5.91 20.04
N HIS A 143 14.30 6.22 20.98
CA HIS A 143 13.04 5.48 21.16
C HIS A 143 11.86 6.46 21.22
N PHE A 144 11.18 6.65 20.09
CA PHE A 144 10.05 7.58 19.97
C PHE A 144 8.80 6.89 19.41
N PRO A 145 7.61 7.24 19.90
CA PRO A 145 6.36 6.67 19.40
C PRO A 145 6.08 7.05 17.95
N LEU A 146 5.51 6.10 17.20
CA LEU A 146 5.18 6.20 15.80
C LEU A 146 3.67 6.36 15.58
N HIS A 147 3.32 7.39 14.83
CA HIS A 147 1.97 7.64 14.32
C HIS A 147 1.85 7.16 12.88
N LEU A 148 1.13 6.05 12.69
CA LEU A 148 0.91 5.43 11.40
C LEU A 148 -0.27 6.04 10.65
N GLY A 149 -0.15 6.08 9.33
CA GLY A 149 -1.26 6.40 8.44
C GLY A 149 -0.80 6.54 7.00
N VAL A 150 -1.61 6.04 6.08
CA VAL A 150 -1.43 6.26 4.64
C VAL A 150 -2.05 7.62 4.29
N THR A 151 -1.33 8.48 3.56
CA THR A 151 -1.92 9.73 3.05
C THR A 151 -2.68 9.47 1.76
N GLU A 152 -3.76 10.22 1.53
CA GLU A 152 -4.60 10.11 0.34
C GLU A 152 -4.97 8.66 0.00
N ALA A 153 -5.58 7.96 0.97
CA ALA A 153 -5.96 6.56 0.76
C ALA A 153 -7.04 6.42 -0.32
N GLY A 154 -7.82 7.48 -0.55
CA GLY A 154 -8.94 7.51 -1.49
C GLY A 154 -10.28 7.47 -0.76
N VAL A 155 -11.33 7.08 -1.48
CA VAL A 155 -12.73 7.06 -1.03
C VAL A 155 -13.26 5.63 -1.05
N GLY A 156 -14.12 5.28 -0.10
CA GLY A 156 -14.85 4.01 -0.11
C GLY A 156 -13.94 2.81 0.12
N GLU A 157 -14.19 1.75 -0.65
CA GLU A 157 -13.42 0.49 -0.67
C GLU A 157 -11.91 0.72 -0.88
N GLU A 158 -11.54 1.58 -1.85
CA GLU A 158 -10.14 1.84 -2.20
C GLU A 158 -9.37 2.40 -1.00
N GLY A 159 -9.97 3.35 -0.28
CA GLY A 159 -9.39 3.94 0.92
C GLY A 159 -9.21 2.95 2.05
N ARG A 160 -10.18 2.05 2.25
CA ARG A 160 -10.16 1.01 3.28
C ARG A 160 -9.09 -0.03 3.00
N ILE A 161 -9.06 -0.59 1.79
CA ILE A 161 -8.07 -1.59 1.37
C ILE A 161 -6.66 -0.99 1.43
N LYS A 162 -6.45 0.20 0.85
CA LYS A 162 -5.12 0.83 0.82
C LYS A 162 -4.59 1.16 2.21
N SER A 163 -5.47 1.62 3.10
CA SER A 163 -5.13 1.84 4.51
C SER A 163 -4.79 0.53 5.22
N ALA A 164 -5.55 -0.54 5.00
CA ALA A 164 -5.29 -1.85 5.59
C ALA A 164 -3.97 -2.46 5.10
N VAL A 165 -3.67 -2.36 3.81
CA VAL A 165 -2.39 -2.82 3.24
C VAL A 165 -1.20 -2.08 3.85
N GLY A 166 -1.24 -0.75 3.91
CA GLY A 166 -0.12 0.05 4.44
C GLY A 166 0.03 -0.03 5.96
N ILE A 167 -1.04 0.25 6.71
CA ILE A 167 -1.01 0.31 8.18
C ILE A 167 -0.95 -1.12 8.75
N GLY A 168 -1.71 -2.05 8.19
CA GLY A 168 -1.74 -3.45 8.64
C GLY A 168 -0.39 -4.14 8.53
N ALA A 169 0.41 -3.84 7.51
CA ALA A 169 1.77 -4.35 7.38
C ALA A 169 2.68 -3.93 8.53
N LEU A 170 2.64 -2.65 8.92
CA LEU A 170 3.46 -2.14 10.01
C LEU A 170 2.97 -2.65 11.37
N LEU A 171 1.66 -2.67 11.60
CA LEU A 171 1.09 -3.25 12.83
C LEU A 171 1.41 -4.75 12.95
N SER A 172 1.46 -5.48 11.83
CA SER A 172 1.86 -6.89 11.78
C SER A 172 3.32 -7.10 12.21
N ASP A 173 4.16 -6.08 12.04
CA ASP A 173 5.57 -6.08 12.45
C ASP A 173 5.74 -5.62 13.91
N GLY A 174 4.65 -5.30 14.61
CA GLY A 174 4.68 -4.71 15.96
C GLY A 174 5.08 -3.23 15.97
N ILE A 175 4.99 -2.55 14.83
CA ILE A 175 5.35 -1.14 14.67
C ILE A 175 4.07 -0.29 14.71
N GLY A 176 4.05 0.74 15.56
CA GLY A 176 2.99 1.76 15.61
C GLY A 176 2.32 1.90 16.98
N ASP A 177 2.26 3.14 17.47
CA ASP A 177 1.73 3.49 18.79
C ASP A 177 0.38 4.23 18.70
N THR A 178 0.14 4.87 17.56
CA THR A 178 -1.14 5.51 17.25
C THR A 178 -1.41 5.45 15.76
N VAL A 179 -2.67 5.32 15.37
CA VAL A 179 -3.09 5.14 13.98
C VAL A 179 -4.06 6.25 13.59
N ARG A 180 -3.95 6.72 12.34
CA ARG A 180 -5.01 7.45 11.66
C ARG A 180 -5.19 6.91 10.24
N VAL A 181 -6.41 6.47 9.94
CA VAL A 181 -6.87 6.22 8.57
C VAL A 181 -7.25 7.57 7.95
N SER A 182 -6.92 7.82 6.69
CA SER A 182 -7.18 9.11 6.03
C SER A 182 -8.02 8.90 4.77
N LEU A 183 -9.34 8.90 4.96
CA LEU A 183 -10.34 8.73 3.90
C LEU A 183 -10.72 10.09 3.31
N SER A 184 -11.10 10.12 2.04
CA SER A 184 -11.77 11.26 1.41
C SER A 184 -13.29 11.20 1.61
N GLU A 185 -13.69 10.88 2.84
CA GLU A 185 -15.07 10.79 3.34
C GLU A 185 -15.15 11.66 4.61
N ASP A 186 -16.34 11.76 5.20
CA ASP A 186 -16.47 12.51 6.45
C ASP A 186 -15.59 11.89 7.57
N PRO A 187 -14.97 12.70 8.45
CA PRO A 187 -13.99 12.20 9.42
C PRO A 187 -14.52 11.12 10.38
N GLU A 188 -15.84 11.06 10.60
CA GLU A 188 -16.48 10.04 11.43
C GLU A 188 -16.32 8.61 10.89
N TYR A 189 -16.07 8.45 9.59
CA TYR A 189 -15.79 7.15 8.96
C TYR A 189 -14.33 6.70 9.14
N GLU A 190 -13.38 7.59 9.50
CA GLU A 190 -11.97 7.21 9.69
C GLU A 190 -11.78 6.30 10.92
N ILE A 191 -12.45 6.60 12.04
CA ILE A 191 -12.23 5.92 13.34
C ILE A 191 -12.73 4.46 13.33
N PRO A 192 -13.94 4.13 12.82
CA PRO A 192 -14.39 2.75 12.72
C PRO A 192 -13.40 1.84 11.98
N VAL A 193 -12.90 2.29 10.82
CA VAL A 193 -11.92 1.54 10.01
C VAL A 193 -10.62 1.33 10.78
N ALA A 194 -10.09 2.37 11.41
CA ALA A 194 -8.86 2.28 12.22
C ALA A 194 -8.99 1.25 13.35
N ARG A 195 -10.15 1.25 14.04
CA ARG A 195 -10.42 0.33 15.15
C ARG A 195 -10.62 -1.10 14.68
N LYS A 196 -11.33 -1.34 13.58
CA LYS A 196 -11.45 -2.67 12.97
C LYS A 196 -10.07 -3.25 12.64
N LEU A 197 -9.21 -2.45 12.00
CA LEU A 197 -7.84 -2.86 11.66
C LEU A 197 -7.01 -3.20 12.90
N VAL A 198 -6.96 -2.30 13.90
CA VAL A 198 -6.18 -2.53 15.13
C VAL A 198 -6.69 -3.75 15.89
N ASN A 199 -8.02 -3.89 16.03
CA ASN A 199 -8.63 -5.04 16.70
C ASN A 199 -8.29 -6.35 15.99
N TYR A 200 -8.31 -6.36 14.65
CA TYR A 200 -7.98 -7.55 13.88
C TYR A 200 -6.53 -7.99 14.10
N ILE A 201 -5.57 -7.06 14.07
CA ILE A 201 -4.16 -7.39 14.31
C ILE A 201 -3.95 -7.86 15.75
N ALA A 202 -4.65 -7.27 16.72
CA ALA A 202 -4.58 -7.66 18.12
C ALA A 202 -5.07 -9.10 18.38
N GLN A 203 -5.94 -9.67 17.53
CA GLN A 203 -6.38 -11.07 17.64
C GLN A 203 -5.24 -12.08 17.49
N ARG A 204 -4.11 -11.67 16.92
CA ARG A 204 -2.92 -12.51 16.79
C ARG A 204 -2.19 -12.69 18.12
N ALA A 205 -2.47 -11.88 19.14
CA ALA A 205 -1.82 -11.99 20.44
C ALA A 205 -1.98 -13.41 21.03
N GLY A 206 -0.88 -14.00 21.51
CA GLY A 206 -0.89 -15.34 22.08
C GLY A 206 -1.06 -16.49 21.08
N HIS A 207 -0.87 -16.23 19.77
CA HIS A 207 -0.82 -17.29 18.77
C HIS A 207 0.28 -18.33 19.10
N LYS A 208 0.14 -19.55 18.58
CA LYS A 208 1.16 -20.60 18.75
C LYS A 208 2.50 -20.14 18.18
N PRO A 209 3.65 -20.43 18.82
CA PRO A 209 4.95 -20.09 18.25
C PRO A 209 5.14 -20.69 16.86
N ILE A 210 5.76 -19.91 15.97
CA ILE A 210 6.11 -20.34 14.61
C ILE A 210 7.62 -20.57 14.62
N ASP A 211 8.02 -21.84 14.54
CA ASP A 211 9.44 -22.21 14.50
C ASP A 211 9.98 -22.00 13.08
N ALA A 212 10.78 -20.95 12.90
CA ALA A 212 11.30 -20.55 11.60
C ALA A 212 12.62 -19.77 11.76
N GLU A 213 13.52 -19.93 10.79
CA GLU A 213 14.76 -19.17 10.73
C GLU A 213 14.68 -18.15 9.57
N PRO A 214 14.92 -16.86 9.82
CA PRO A 214 14.91 -15.86 8.77
C PRO A 214 16.09 -16.06 7.82
N TYR A 215 15.84 -15.96 6.52
CA TYR A 215 16.91 -15.92 5.51
C TYR A 215 17.73 -14.64 5.65
N ALA A 216 19.04 -14.77 5.90
CA ALA A 216 19.93 -13.64 6.14
C ALA A 216 20.05 -12.64 4.98
N GLY A 217 19.79 -13.08 3.73
CA GLY A 217 19.80 -12.21 2.55
C GLY A 217 18.49 -11.44 2.32
N PHE A 218 17.45 -11.64 3.14
CA PHE A 218 16.21 -10.90 3.04
C PHE A 218 16.36 -9.53 3.72
N SER A 219 15.99 -8.47 3.01
CA SER A 219 15.96 -7.10 3.56
C SER A 219 14.50 -6.63 3.67
N PRO A 220 14.01 -6.28 4.88
CA PRO A 220 12.65 -5.76 5.05
C PRO A 220 12.48 -4.36 4.47
N PHE A 221 13.59 -3.70 4.11
CA PHE A 221 13.67 -2.36 3.50
C PHE A 221 13.70 -2.41 1.97
N SER A 222 13.94 -3.58 1.37
CA SER A 222 13.98 -3.73 -0.09
C SER A 222 12.59 -3.58 -0.71
N THR A 223 12.53 -2.94 -1.88
CA THR A 223 11.35 -2.87 -2.73
C THR A 223 11.32 -3.98 -3.78
N GLU A 224 12.34 -4.85 -3.82
CA GLU A 224 12.42 -5.94 -4.79
C GLU A 224 11.48 -7.09 -4.45
N ARG A 225 10.90 -7.71 -5.48
CA ARG A 225 10.13 -8.93 -5.35
C ARG A 225 11.07 -10.14 -5.31
N ARG A 226 10.66 -11.18 -4.58
CA ARG A 226 11.28 -12.50 -4.65
C ARG A 226 11.25 -12.98 -6.10
N ARG A 227 12.41 -13.42 -6.60
CA ARG A 227 12.50 -14.02 -7.94
C ARG A 227 11.85 -15.40 -7.93
N SER A 228 11.04 -15.67 -8.95
CA SER A 228 10.41 -16.94 -9.21
C SER A 228 10.57 -17.31 -10.69
N ASP A 229 10.57 -18.60 -10.99
CA ASP A 229 10.50 -19.08 -12.36
C ASP A 229 9.06 -18.96 -12.88
N ALA A 230 8.92 -18.72 -14.18
CA ALA A 230 7.62 -18.62 -14.81
C ALA A 230 7.03 -20.01 -15.07
N VAL A 231 5.80 -20.24 -14.57
CA VAL A 231 5.00 -21.43 -14.85
C VAL A 231 3.66 -20.97 -15.42
N GLY A 232 3.46 -21.22 -16.72
CA GLY A 232 2.35 -20.60 -17.46
C GLY A 232 2.47 -19.08 -17.47
N ASN A 233 1.48 -18.38 -16.91
CA ASN A 233 1.49 -16.92 -16.72
C ASN A 233 1.65 -16.50 -15.25
N ILE A 234 2.30 -17.33 -14.44
CA ILE A 234 2.50 -17.11 -12.99
C ILE A 234 4.00 -17.13 -12.69
N GLY A 235 4.49 -16.15 -11.94
CA GLY A 235 5.91 -15.99 -11.62
C GLY A 235 6.72 -15.30 -12.73
N GLY A 236 8.04 -15.21 -12.54
CA GLY A 236 8.93 -14.48 -13.43
C GLY A 236 8.53 -13.00 -13.58
N ASP A 237 8.46 -12.51 -14.81
CA ASP A 237 8.10 -11.12 -15.12
C ASP A 237 6.58 -10.91 -15.32
N PHE A 238 5.77 -11.96 -15.11
CA PHE A 238 4.31 -11.84 -15.23
C PHE A 238 3.71 -11.04 -14.06
N VAL A 239 2.64 -10.31 -14.37
CA VAL A 239 1.84 -9.65 -13.33
C VAL A 239 1.14 -10.69 -12.46
N PRO A 240 1.03 -10.48 -11.14
CA PRO A 240 0.38 -11.45 -10.26
C PRO A 240 -1.09 -11.71 -10.66
N PRO A 241 -1.50 -12.97 -10.93
CA PRO A 241 -2.87 -13.30 -11.25
C PRO A 241 -3.76 -13.25 -10.00
N VAL A 242 -5.06 -13.03 -10.24
CA VAL A 242 -6.12 -13.22 -9.26
C VAL A 242 -6.77 -14.57 -9.55
N ILE A 243 -6.79 -15.44 -8.54
CA ILE A 243 -7.54 -16.70 -8.56
C ILE A 243 -8.80 -16.49 -7.74
N SER A 244 -9.96 -16.61 -8.40
CA SER A 244 -11.26 -16.49 -7.75
C SER A 244 -11.70 -17.85 -7.20
N ASP A 245 -11.91 -17.95 -5.89
CA ASP A 245 -12.41 -19.17 -5.26
C ASP A 245 -13.93 -19.29 -5.43
N ARG A 246 -14.36 -20.21 -6.29
CA ARG A 246 -15.78 -20.54 -6.53
C ARG A 246 -16.15 -21.94 -6.03
N SER A 247 -15.23 -22.62 -5.36
CA SER A 247 -15.39 -24.02 -4.94
C SER A 247 -16.56 -24.25 -3.97
N LYS A 248 -16.96 -23.21 -3.22
CA LYS A 248 -17.99 -23.27 -2.18
C LYS A 248 -19.28 -22.51 -2.51
N THR A 249 -19.29 -21.67 -3.54
CA THR A 249 -20.43 -20.76 -3.82
C THR A 249 -21.24 -21.18 -5.04
N GLY A 250 -20.64 -21.92 -5.99
CA GLY A 250 -21.27 -22.29 -7.26
C GLY A 250 -21.57 -21.11 -8.20
N ASP A 251 -21.28 -19.87 -7.79
CA ASP A 251 -21.52 -18.66 -8.57
C ASP A 251 -20.39 -18.46 -9.58
N MET A 252 -20.72 -18.54 -10.87
CA MET A 252 -19.78 -18.36 -11.98
C MET A 252 -19.82 -16.96 -12.61
N ARG A 253 -20.56 -16.00 -12.03
CA ARG A 253 -20.65 -14.64 -12.56
C ARG A 253 -19.32 -13.90 -12.38
N ILE A 254 -18.93 -13.16 -13.43
CA ILE A 254 -17.68 -12.40 -13.50
C ILE A 254 -17.98 -10.91 -13.60
N HIS A 255 -17.18 -10.09 -12.92
CA HIS A 255 -17.23 -8.64 -13.04
C HIS A 255 -16.61 -8.20 -14.38
N SER A 256 -17.26 -7.29 -15.12
CA SER A 256 -16.78 -6.84 -16.45
C SER A 256 -15.40 -6.16 -16.39
N GLN A 257 -15.17 -5.33 -15.38
CA GLN A 257 -13.87 -4.66 -15.15
C GLN A 257 -12.82 -5.53 -14.44
N PHE A 258 -13.21 -6.37 -13.50
CA PHE A 258 -12.31 -7.14 -12.62
C PHE A 258 -12.43 -8.63 -12.95
N VAL A 259 -11.91 -9.02 -14.11
CA VAL A 259 -11.95 -10.39 -14.60
C VAL A 259 -10.78 -11.18 -13.98
N PRO A 260 -11.04 -12.18 -13.12
CA PRO A 260 -9.97 -13.00 -12.55
C PRO A 260 -9.26 -13.82 -13.63
N ASP A 261 -7.99 -14.15 -13.40
CA ASP A 261 -7.19 -14.90 -14.37
C ASP A 261 -7.52 -16.41 -14.34
N TYR A 262 -7.95 -16.91 -13.18
CA TYR A 262 -8.36 -18.30 -12.96
C TYR A 262 -9.59 -18.37 -12.06
N LEU A 263 -10.42 -19.38 -12.27
CA LEU A 263 -11.50 -19.77 -11.35
C LEU A 263 -11.13 -21.12 -10.72
N TYR A 264 -11.05 -21.17 -9.40
CA TYR A 264 -10.94 -22.42 -8.66
C TYR A 264 -12.35 -22.96 -8.36
N VAL A 265 -12.66 -24.16 -8.85
CA VAL A 265 -14.02 -24.73 -8.80
C VAL A 265 -14.14 -25.95 -7.89
N GLY A 266 -13.08 -26.31 -7.18
CA GLY A 266 -13.03 -27.52 -6.35
C GLY A 266 -13.09 -28.78 -7.23
N GLU A 267 -13.91 -29.74 -6.84
CA GLU A 267 -13.89 -31.10 -7.39
C GLU A 267 -14.42 -31.24 -8.83
N ARG A 268 -15.33 -30.36 -9.26
CA ARG A 268 -16.07 -30.53 -10.52
C ARG A 268 -16.24 -29.22 -11.24
N LEU A 269 -15.98 -29.25 -12.54
CA LEU A 269 -16.28 -28.14 -13.43
C LEU A 269 -17.80 -27.95 -13.55
N PRO A 270 -18.36 -26.78 -13.20
CA PRO A 270 -19.79 -26.49 -13.35
C PRO A 270 -20.22 -26.47 -14.82
N LEU A 271 -21.48 -26.80 -15.09
CA LEU A 271 -22.02 -26.80 -16.47
C LEU A 271 -22.09 -25.39 -17.07
N ASP A 272 -22.29 -24.38 -16.24
CA ASP A 272 -22.37 -22.97 -16.57
C ASP A 272 -21.00 -22.27 -16.48
N PHE A 273 -19.91 -23.04 -16.54
CA PHE A 273 -18.56 -22.47 -16.49
C PHE A 273 -18.33 -21.47 -17.64
N PRO A 274 -17.81 -20.25 -17.36
CA PRO A 274 -17.75 -19.19 -18.37
C PRO A 274 -16.75 -19.53 -19.48
N ARG A 275 -17.16 -19.30 -20.75
CA ARG A 275 -16.31 -19.56 -21.91
C ARG A 275 -15.05 -18.70 -21.88
N GLY A 276 -13.91 -19.30 -22.22
CA GLY A 276 -12.61 -18.62 -22.26
C GLY A 276 -11.93 -18.44 -20.90
N MET A 277 -12.55 -18.88 -19.81
CA MET A 277 -11.92 -18.86 -18.48
C MET A 277 -11.07 -20.10 -18.23
N LYS A 278 -10.05 -19.91 -17.40
CA LYS A 278 -9.16 -20.96 -16.90
C LYS A 278 -9.73 -21.55 -15.61
N ALA A 279 -9.79 -22.88 -15.52
CA ALA A 279 -10.30 -23.58 -14.34
C ALA A 279 -9.18 -24.30 -13.60
N ILE A 280 -9.16 -24.16 -12.28
CA ILE A 280 -8.36 -24.98 -11.36
C ILE A 280 -9.31 -25.96 -10.67
N ILE A 281 -8.98 -27.25 -10.74
CA ILE A 281 -9.86 -28.35 -10.35
C ILE A 281 -9.08 -29.32 -9.46
N ASP A 282 -9.68 -29.78 -8.35
CA ASP A 282 -9.06 -30.79 -7.49
C ASP A 282 -8.81 -32.10 -8.26
N ASN A 283 -7.58 -32.59 -8.21
CA ASN A 283 -7.24 -33.87 -8.82
C ASN A 283 -7.77 -35.02 -7.96
N ARG A 284 -8.50 -35.98 -8.57
CA ARG A 284 -9.09 -37.12 -7.85
C ARG A 284 -8.75 -38.51 -8.34
N GLU A 285 -8.33 -38.67 -9.60
CA GLU A 285 -7.77 -39.91 -10.17
C GLU A 285 -7.60 -39.71 -11.68
N GLY A 286 -6.38 -39.86 -12.19
CA GLY A 286 -6.10 -39.84 -13.64
C GLY A 286 -6.44 -38.51 -14.33
N TRP A 287 -5.57 -37.51 -14.16
CA TRP A 287 -5.70 -36.23 -14.87
C TRP A 287 -5.70 -36.43 -16.38
N LYS A 288 -6.62 -35.74 -17.07
CA LYS A 288 -6.65 -35.64 -18.53
C LYS A 288 -6.35 -34.21 -18.93
N ASN A 289 -5.37 -34.03 -19.80
CA ASN A 289 -5.03 -32.72 -20.29
C ASN A 289 -6.14 -32.16 -21.17
N GLU A 290 -6.69 -31.05 -20.73
CA GLU A 290 -7.65 -30.23 -21.45
C GLU A 290 -7.13 -28.78 -21.44
N ASP A 291 -7.37 -28.06 -22.53
CA ASP A 291 -6.96 -26.66 -22.63
C ASP A 291 -7.65 -25.82 -21.54
N ASP A 292 -6.90 -24.91 -20.93
CA ASP A 292 -7.37 -24.02 -19.84
C ASP A 292 -7.94 -24.75 -18.62
N ARG A 293 -7.56 -26.02 -18.40
CA ARG A 293 -7.87 -26.79 -17.19
C ARG A 293 -6.58 -27.18 -16.49
N PHE A 294 -6.54 -27.01 -15.18
CA PHE A 294 -5.34 -27.21 -14.38
C PHE A 294 -5.65 -28.01 -13.11
N PRO A 295 -4.87 -29.06 -12.81
CA PRO A 295 -5.06 -29.85 -11.61
C PRO A 295 -4.54 -29.12 -10.38
N LEU A 296 -5.28 -29.20 -9.28
CA LEU A 296 -4.84 -28.88 -7.93
C LEU A 296 -4.60 -30.18 -7.16
N PHE A 297 -3.38 -30.35 -6.68
CA PHE A 297 -2.95 -31.43 -5.79
C PHE A 297 -2.84 -30.92 -4.36
N THR A 298 -2.84 -31.86 -3.42
CA THR A 298 -2.52 -31.61 -2.01
C THR A 298 -1.17 -32.24 -1.66
N CYS A 299 -0.67 -31.98 -0.44
CA CYS A 299 0.53 -32.66 0.05
C CYS A 299 0.38 -34.19 0.08
N ASP A 300 -0.83 -34.70 0.31
CA ASP A 300 -1.12 -36.14 0.35
C ASP A 300 -0.90 -36.81 -1.01
N ASP A 301 -1.15 -36.08 -2.10
CA ASP A 301 -1.08 -36.59 -3.48
C ASP A 301 0.19 -36.15 -4.22
N ILE A 302 1.20 -35.64 -3.51
CA ILE A 302 2.40 -35.02 -4.11
C ILE A 302 3.22 -35.98 -4.98
N LEU A 303 3.20 -37.29 -4.66
CA LEU A 303 3.86 -38.31 -5.47
C LEU A 303 3.10 -38.61 -6.77
N GLU A 304 1.78 -38.46 -6.77
CA GLU A 304 0.95 -38.62 -7.96
C GLU A 304 1.11 -37.41 -8.91
N MET A 305 1.25 -36.21 -8.34
CA MET A 305 1.58 -35.00 -9.09
C MET A 305 2.85 -35.17 -9.93
N GLY A 306 3.87 -35.87 -9.42
CA GLY A 306 5.09 -36.18 -10.16
C GLY A 306 4.89 -37.06 -11.39
N LYS A 307 3.77 -37.80 -11.47
CA LYS A 307 3.39 -38.65 -12.61
C LYS A 307 2.43 -37.95 -13.58
N CYS A 308 1.89 -36.79 -13.21
CA CYS A 308 0.98 -36.00 -14.02
C CYS A 308 1.74 -35.19 -15.08
N ASP A 309 1.30 -35.29 -16.33
CA ASP A 309 1.88 -34.64 -17.51
C ASP A 309 1.27 -33.25 -17.83
N ALA A 310 0.46 -32.70 -16.92
CA ALA A 310 -0.13 -31.37 -17.07
C ALA A 310 0.93 -30.28 -17.14
N ARG A 311 0.74 -29.32 -18.06
CA ARG A 311 1.67 -28.20 -18.31
C ARG A 311 1.83 -27.25 -17.14
N VAL A 312 0.77 -27.10 -16.34
CA VAL A 312 0.77 -26.33 -15.10
C VAL A 312 0.00 -27.17 -14.08
N LYS A 313 0.60 -27.39 -12.93
CA LYS A 313 0.06 -28.12 -11.79
C LYS A 313 0.04 -27.19 -10.60
N PHE A 314 -1.07 -27.11 -9.89
CA PHE A 314 -1.14 -26.39 -8.64
C PHE A 314 -0.92 -27.38 -7.49
N LEU A 315 -0.14 -27.00 -6.48
CA LEU A 315 0.04 -27.78 -5.26
C LEU A 315 -0.37 -26.92 -4.07
N LYS A 316 -1.42 -27.34 -3.37
CA LYS A 316 -1.83 -26.73 -2.11
C LYS A 316 -0.90 -27.17 -1.00
N LEU A 317 -0.33 -26.21 -0.28
CA LEU A 317 0.67 -26.47 0.75
C LEU A 317 0.60 -25.43 1.87
N SER A 318 0.91 -25.85 3.09
CA SER A 318 1.11 -24.99 4.25
C SER A 318 2.57 -25.02 4.74
N TYR A 319 2.95 -24.12 5.64
CA TYR A 319 4.30 -24.10 6.20
C TYR A 319 4.72 -25.40 6.92
N PRO A 320 3.88 -26.00 7.78
CA PRO A 320 4.23 -27.28 8.42
C PRO A 320 4.46 -28.43 7.43
N GLU A 321 3.84 -28.38 6.25
CA GLU A 321 3.97 -29.39 5.20
C GLU A 321 5.22 -29.17 4.32
N LEU A 322 5.94 -28.05 4.48
CA LEU A 322 7.17 -27.75 3.75
C LEU A 322 8.38 -28.50 4.33
N THR A 323 8.31 -29.83 4.27
CA THR A 323 9.32 -30.75 4.80
C THR A 323 10.46 -30.99 3.81
N ARG A 324 11.52 -31.67 4.26
CA ARG A 324 12.61 -32.13 3.38
C ARG A 324 12.12 -33.05 2.26
N GLU A 325 11.08 -33.84 2.49
CA GLU A 325 10.52 -34.73 1.47
C GLU A 325 9.79 -33.94 0.40
N THR A 326 9.00 -32.95 0.83
CA THR A 326 8.32 -31.99 -0.06
C THR A 326 9.32 -31.27 -0.94
N PHE A 327 10.43 -30.75 -0.38
CA PHE A 327 11.49 -30.10 -1.16
C PHE A 327 12.15 -30.99 -2.21
N ARG A 328 12.32 -32.29 -1.95
CA ARG A 328 12.87 -33.21 -2.95
C ARG A 328 11.99 -33.30 -4.19
N VAL A 329 10.67 -33.25 -4.02
CA VAL A 329 9.74 -33.23 -5.15
C VAL A 329 9.76 -31.86 -5.83
N LEU A 330 9.66 -30.78 -5.06
CA LEU A 330 9.63 -29.41 -5.57
C LEU A 330 10.88 -29.03 -6.37
N ASN A 331 12.08 -29.38 -5.90
CA ASN A 331 13.33 -29.03 -6.58
C ASN A 331 13.48 -29.62 -7.99
N ASN A 332 12.69 -30.65 -8.32
CA ASN A 332 12.68 -31.27 -9.64
C ASN A 332 11.48 -30.83 -10.51
N ALA A 333 10.53 -30.08 -9.93
CA ALA A 333 9.31 -29.66 -10.60
C ALA A 333 9.50 -28.30 -11.29
N LYS A 334 9.20 -28.23 -12.60
CA LYS A 334 9.30 -26.99 -13.41
C LYS A 334 7.95 -26.44 -13.85
N ASP A 335 6.90 -27.18 -13.57
CA ASP A 335 5.53 -26.99 -14.02
C ASP A 335 4.57 -26.85 -12.83
N VAL A 336 5.10 -26.58 -11.63
CA VAL A 336 4.33 -26.49 -10.39
C VAL A 336 4.19 -25.03 -9.95
N VAL A 337 2.99 -24.68 -9.49
CA VAL A 337 2.67 -23.44 -8.78
C VAL A 337 2.16 -23.82 -7.40
N ILE A 338 2.72 -23.22 -6.35
CA ILE A 338 2.24 -23.48 -4.98
C ILE A 338 1.04 -22.59 -4.68
N VAL A 339 -0.03 -23.17 -4.12
CA VAL A 339 -1.13 -22.44 -3.49
C VAL A 339 -0.90 -22.50 -1.99
N LEU A 340 -0.30 -21.45 -1.44
CA LEU A 340 0.09 -21.37 -0.04
C LEU A 340 -1.11 -21.03 0.84
N GLU A 341 -1.50 -21.95 1.72
CA GLU A 341 -2.57 -21.74 2.69
C GLU A 341 -2.08 -21.81 4.14
N THR A 342 -2.91 -21.31 5.04
CA THR A 342 -2.63 -21.32 6.47
C THR A 342 -3.94 -21.30 7.25
N SER A 343 -3.97 -22.03 8.36
CA SER A 343 -5.02 -21.95 9.39
C SER A 343 -4.48 -21.33 10.70
N HIS A 344 -3.25 -20.84 10.67
CA HIS A 344 -2.57 -20.30 11.84
C HIS A 344 -3.15 -18.93 12.23
N GLY A 345 -3.31 -18.68 13.54
CA GLY A 345 -3.88 -17.42 14.05
C GLY A 345 -3.06 -16.18 13.65
N ASN A 346 -1.75 -16.35 13.48
CA ASN A 346 -0.89 -15.38 12.79
C ASN A 346 -0.48 -15.93 11.43
N GLY A 347 -1.41 -15.89 10.47
CA GLY A 347 -1.18 -16.41 9.13
C GLY A 347 -0.10 -15.63 8.36
N VAL A 348 0.02 -14.31 8.57
CA VAL A 348 1.10 -13.50 7.98
C VAL A 348 2.48 -14.02 8.43
N GLY A 349 2.66 -14.27 9.72
CA GLY A 349 3.91 -14.82 10.26
C GLY A 349 4.23 -16.20 9.68
N GLU A 350 3.24 -17.08 9.56
CA GLU A 350 3.46 -18.46 9.07
C GLU A 350 3.76 -18.47 7.57
N GLN A 351 3.08 -17.63 6.80
CA GLN A 351 3.34 -17.49 5.37
C GLN A 351 4.70 -16.80 5.12
N ARG A 352 5.13 -15.84 5.97
CA ARG A 352 6.52 -15.33 5.91
C ARG A 352 7.54 -16.43 6.15
N ALA A 353 7.33 -17.27 7.17
CA ALA A 353 8.21 -18.40 7.45
C ALA A 353 8.35 -19.33 6.23
N PHE A 354 7.25 -19.60 5.53
CA PHE A 354 7.26 -20.33 4.26
C PHE A 354 8.19 -19.70 3.22
N PHE A 355 8.03 -18.40 2.95
CA PHE A 355 8.87 -17.70 1.97
C PHE A 355 10.34 -17.63 2.37
N HIS A 356 10.65 -17.43 3.65
CA HIS A 356 12.03 -17.49 4.14
C HIS A 356 12.64 -18.88 3.96
N GLN A 357 11.87 -19.95 4.19
CA GLN A 357 12.32 -21.30 3.95
C GLN A 357 12.57 -21.56 2.46
N LEU A 358 11.72 -21.06 1.54
CA LEU A 358 12.00 -21.13 0.10
C LEU A 358 13.28 -20.41 -0.29
N LEU A 359 13.53 -19.21 0.26
CA LEU A 359 14.74 -18.43 -0.01
C LEU A 359 16.02 -19.17 0.44
N ARG A 360 15.96 -19.82 1.61
CA ARG A 360 17.10 -20.61 2.14
C ARG A 360 17.46 -21.80 1.28
N GLU A 361 16.46 -22.42 0.65
CA GLU A 361 16.62 -23.59 -0.22
C GLU A 361 16.81 -23.21 -1.70
N ASP A 362 16.94 -21.90 -2.04
CA ASP A 362 16.97 -21.35 -3.41
C ASP A 362 15.81 -21.86 -4.30
N CYS A 363 14.63 -22.07 -3.70
CA CYS A 363 13.47 -22.58 -4.40
C CYS A 363 12.72 -21.44 -5.12
N LYS A 364 12.67 -21.51 -6.45
CA LYS A 364 12.10 -20.47 -7.33
C LYS A 364 10.69 -20.77 -7.81
N ILE A 365 10.05 -21.80 -7.27
CA ILE A 365 8.66 -22.11 -7.62
C ILE A 365 7.76 -20.90 -7.32
N PRO A 366 6.87 -20.49 -8.25
CA PRO A 366 5.93 -19.41 -8.00
C PRO A 366 4.88 -19.79 -6.95
N VAL A 367 4.45 -18.80 -6.16
CA VAL A 367 3.53 -19.01 -5.03
C VAL A 367 2.32 -18.09 -5.12
N ILE A 368 1.12 -18.67 -5.15
CA ILE A 368 -0.15 -17.98 -4.93
C ILE A 368 -0.41 -17.93 -3.42
N ILE A 369 -0.59 -16.73 -2.88
CA ILE A 369 -0.95 -16.55 -1.47
C ILE A 369 -2.47 -16.73 -1.34
N ARG A 370 -2.90 -17.77 -0.63
CA ARG A 370 -4.31 -18.04 -0.34
C ARG A 370 -4.65 -17.67 1.09
N ARG A 371 -5.79 -17.00 1.29
CA ARG A 371 -6.42 -16.83 2.61
C ARG A 371 -7.92 -17.00 2.51
N GLU A 372 -8.47 -17.70 3.50
CA GLU A 372 -9.90 -17.96 3.64
C GLU A 372 -10.47 -17.18 4.82
N TYR A 373 -11.64 -16.59 4.61
CA TYR A 373 -12.40 -15.80 5.58
C TYR A 373 -13.85 -16.27 5.65
N THR A 374 -14.58 -15.77 6.66
CA THR A 374 -16.00 -16.06 6.88
C THR A 374 -16.77 -14.77 7.18
N GLU A 375 -16.54 -13.75 6.37
CA GLU A 375 -17.08 -12.41 6.59
C GLU A 375 -18.41 -12.19 5.86
N ASP A 376 -19.33 -11.54 6.57
CA ASP A 376 -20.61 -11.09 6.03
C ASP A 376 -20.61 -9.58 5.74
N ASP A 377 -19.68 -8.82 6.33
CA ASP A 377 -19.50 -7.38 6.14
C ASP A 377 -18.37 -7.10 5.15
N ALA A 378 -18.67 -6.33 4.11
CA ALA A 378 -17.71 -5.98 3.06
C ALA A 378 -16.47 -5.26 3.60
N GLU A 379 -16.67 -4.31 4.52
CA GLU A 379 -15.56 -3.54 5.12
C GLU A 379 -14.65 -4.43 5.96
N ASP A 380 -15.19 -5.41 6.69
CA ASP A 380 -14.40 -6.39 7.43
C ASP A 380 -13.52 -7.24 6.50
N LEU A 381 -14.07 -7.75 5.38
CA LEU A 381 -13.26 -8.52 4.42
C LEU A 381 -12.17 -7.66 3.78
N GLN A 382 -12.50 -6.43 3.36
CA GLN A 382 -11.54 -5.48 2.78
C GLN A 382 -10.37 -5.20 3.72
N ILE A 383 -10.66 -4.95 5.00
CA ILE A 383 -9.64 -4.63 6.00
C ILE A 383 -8.80 -5.87 6.34
N LYS A 384 -9.43 -7.01 6.63
CA LYS A 384 -8.73 -8.24 7.02
C LYS A 384 -7.86 -8.76 5.89
N ALA A 385 -8.41 -8.88 4.68
CA ALA A 385 -7.68 -9.35 3.52
C ALA A 385 -6.56 -8.39 3.10
N GLY A 386 -6.79 -7.07 3.16
CA GLY A 386 -5.76 -6.07 2.90
C GLY A 386 -4.59 -6.15 3.87
N ALA A 387 -4.86 -6.31 5.17
CA ALA A 387 -3.83 -6.42 6.20
C ALA A 387 -3.04 -7.74 6.12
N ASP A 388 -3.64 -8.82 5.63
CA ASP A 388 -3.00 -10.13 5.55
C ASP A 388 -2.22 -10.31 4.24
N LEU A 389 -2.92 -10.24 3.10
CA LEU A 389 -2.33 -10.45 1.79
C LEU A 389 -1.40 -9.29 1.40
N GLY A 390 -1.82 -8.05 1.69
CA GLY A 390 -1.04 -6.87 1.39
C GLY A 390 0.33 -6.86 2.05
N THR A 391 0.41 -7.32 3.30
CA THR A 391 1.68 -7.37 4.05
C THR A 391 2.73 -8.23 3.35
N LEU A 392 2.35 -9.44 2.92
CA LEU A 392 3.25 -10.35 2.20
C LEU A 392 3.67 -9.78 0.84
N LEU A 393 2.74 -9.16 0.11
CA LEU A 393 3.02 -8.51 -1.16
C LEU A 393 4.01 -7.34 -0.99
N LEU A 394 3.86 -6.53 0.07
CA LEU A 394 4.78 -5.45 0.41
C LEU A 394 6.16 -5.96 0.85
N ASP A 395 6.26 -7.18 1.37
CA ASP A 395 7.54 -7.85 1.62
C ASP A 395 8.21 -8.36 0.34
N GLY A 396 7.56 -8.22 -0.82
CA GLY A 396 8.04 -8.72 -2.10
C GLY A 396 7.71 -10.21 -2.32
N PHE A 397 6.88 -10.80 -1.46
CA PHE A 397 6.45 -12.18 -1.59
C PHE A 397 5.15 -12.32 -2.38
N GLY A 398 4.92 -13.52 -2.91
CA GLY A 398 3.74 -13.84 -3.70
C GLY A 398 3.89 -13.52 -5.18
N ASP A 399 3.42 -14.45 -5.98
CA ASP A 399 3.36 -14.42 -7.43
C ASP A 399 1.92 -14.35 -7.94
N GLY A 400 0.94 -14.29 -7.03
CA GLY A 400 -0.50 -14.15 -7.24
C GLY A 400 -1.25 -14.28 -5.92
N ILE A 401 -2.56 -14.05 -5.93
CA ILE A 401 -3.40 -14.18 -4.73
C ILE A 401 -4.68 -14.96 -5.01
N MET A 402 -5.19 -15.58 -3.95
CA MET A 402 -6.48 -16.25 -3.92
C MET A 402 -7.22 -15.82 -2.65
N LEU A 403 -8.25 -14.99 -2.81
CA LEU A 403 -9.09 -14.52 -1.73
C LEU A 403 -10.35 -15.38 -1.66
N SER A 404 -10.47 -16.19 -0.61
CA SER A 404 -11.64 -17.05 -0.38
C SER A 404 -12.50 -16.48 0.73
N ASN A 405 -13.82 -16.44 0.54
CA ASN A 405 -14.77 -16.08 1.59
C ASN A 405 -15.94 -17.06 1.59
N VAL A 406 -16.25 -17.64 2.75
CA VAL A 406 -17.39 -18.56 2.93
C VAL A 406 -18.62 -17.84 3.51
N GLY A 407 -18.49 -16.55 3.86
CA GLY A 407 -19.61 -15.72 4.29
C GLY A 407 -20.48 -15.20 3.14
N LYS A 408 -21.28 -14.17 3.40
CA LYS A 408 -22.34 -13.68 2.48
C LYS A 408 -21.89 -12.67 1.41
N ILE A 409 -20.59 -12.38 1.31
CA ILE A 409 -20.07 -11.43 0.33
C ILE A 409 -20.10 -12.07 -1.07
N ASP A 410 -20.63 -11.36 -2.07
CA ASP A 410 -20.67 -11.83 -3.46
C ASP A 410 -19.25 -12.06 -3.98
N ALA A 411 -19.04 -13.18 -4.66
CA ALA A 411 -17.70 -13.54 -5.12
C ALA A 411 -17.14 -12.57 -6.17
N LYS A 412 -17.99 -11.83 -6.91
CA LYS A 412 -17.52 -10.72 -7.77
C LYS A 412 -16.95 -9.55 -6.97
N ASP A 413 -17.50 -9.28 -5.78
CA ASP A 413 -16.99 -8.22 -4.91
C ASP A 413 -15.66 -8.66 -4.29
N ALA A 414 -15.56 -9.93 -3.88
CA ALA A 414 -14.29 -10.51 -3.42
C ALA A 414 -13.20 -10.42 -4.50
N ASP A 415 -13.54 -10.68 -5.77
CA ASP A 415 -12.61 -10.49 -6.90
C ASP A 415 -12.14 -9.04 -6.98
N ALA A 416 -13.06 -8.07 -6.94
CA ALA A 416 -12.73 -6.65 -6.96
C ALA A 416 -11.80 -6.26 -5.80
N TYR A 417 -12.01 -6.81 -4.60
CA TYR A 417 -11.14 -6.57 -3.45
C TYR A 417 -9.75 -7.16 -3.65
N ALA A 418 -9.64 -8.36 -4.22
CA ALA A 418 -8.35 -8.97 -4.56
C ALA A 418 -7.55 -8.07 -5.53
N PHE A 419 -8.18 -7.56 -6.60
CA PHE A 419 -7.57 -6.58 -7.49
C PHE A 419 -7.18 -5.29 -6.76
N GLY A 420 -8.04 -4.80 -5.86
CA GLY A 420 -7.76 -3.63 -5.02
C GLY A 420 -6.53 -3.82 -4.14
N ILE A 421 -6.34 -5.01 -3.55
CA ILE A 421 -5.18 -5.35 -2.72
C ILE A 421 -3.88 -5.34 -3.56
N LEU A 422 -3.89 -5.98 -4.74
CA LEU A 422 -2.73 -5.97 -5.64
C LEU A 422 -2.35 -4.55 -6.09
N GLN A 423 -3.34 -3.71 -6.38
CA GLN A 423 -3.13 -2.31 -6.75
C GLN A 423 -2.59 -1.49 -5.57
N ALA A 424 -3.18 -1.67 -4.38
CA ALA A 424 -2.74 -1.03 -3.16
C ALA A 424 -1.31 -1.45 -2.77
N ALA A 425 -0.88 -2.67 -3.06
CA ALA A 425 0.48 -3.16 -2.84
C ALA A 425 1.47 -2.83 -3.98
N ARG A 426 1.02 -2.14 -5.03
CA ARG A 426 1.82 -1.75 -6.21
C ARG A 426 2.34 -2.90 -7.06
N VAL A 427 1.71 -4.07 -7.00
CA VAL A 427 2.15 -5.26 -7.76
C VAL A 427 1.35 -5.49 -9.04
N ARG A 428 0.12 -4.97 -9.14
CA ARG A 428 -0.69 -4.96 -10.37
C ARG A 428 -1.66 -3.80 -10.38
N MET A 429 -1.64 -2.98 -11.43
CA MET A 429 -2.61 -1.91 -11.62
C MET A 429 -3.79 -2.44 -12.47
N SER A 430 -5.01 -2.27 -11.99
CA SER A 430 -6.23 -2.78 -12.64
C SER A 430 -7.18 -1.67 -13.09
N LYS A 431 -7.08 -0.49 -12.48
CA LYS A 431 -7.87 0.71 -12.79
C LYS A 431 -7.00 1.97 -12.62
N ALA A 432 -7.48 3.10 -13.13
CA ALA A 432 -6.91 4.39 -12.75
C ALA A 432 -6.99 4.57 -11.22
N GLU A 433 -5.92 5.05 -10.61
CA GLU A 433 -5.85 5.38 -9.20
C GLU A 433 -6.26 6.84 -9.00
N PHE A 434 -7.18 7.09 -8.08
CA PHE A 434 -7.62 8.43 -7.75
C PHE A 434 -7.09 8.81 -6.37
N ILE A 435 -6.21 9.79 -6.35
CA ILE A 435 -5.53 10.27 -5.16
C ILE A 435 -6.26 11.53 -4.70
N SER A 436 -6.84 11.52 -3.51
CA SER A 436 -7.57 12.69 -3.00
C SER A 436 -7.19 12.99 -1.57
N CYS A 437 -7.09 14.27 -1.24
CA CYS A 437 -6.88 14.68 0.14
C CYS A 437 -8.16 14.40 0.98
N PRO A 438 -8.08 14.28 2.30
CA PRO A 438 -9.26 14.07 3.15
C PRO A 438 -10.19 15.31 3.23
N GLY A 439 -9.81 16.42 2.60
CA GLY A 439 -10.41 17.72 2.87
C GLY A 439 -9.93 18.31 4.20
N CYS A 440 -10.04 19.63 4.31
CA CYS A 440 -9.80 20.40 5.53
C CYS A 440 -10.45 21.80 5.42
N GLY A 441 -10.31 22.64 6.45
CA GLY A 441 -10.81 24.03 6.43
C GLY A 441 -10.21 24.94 5.34
N ARG A 442 -9.21 24.46 4.58
CA ARG A 442 -8.66 25.15 3.40
C ARG A 442 -9.30 24.72 2.09
N THR A 443 -10.21 23.75 2.11
CA THR A 443 -10.86 23.22 0.90
C THR A 443 -11.77 24.28 0.32
N LEU A 444 -11.60 24.56 -0.97
CA LEU A 444 -12.24 25.72 -1.62
C LEU A 444 -13.47 25.35 -2.47
N PHE A 445 -13.82 24.07 -2.53
CA PHE A 445 -14.92 23.49 -3.30
C PHE A 445 -15.40 22.20 -2.64
N ASP A 446 -16.52 21.63 -3.10
CA ASP A 446 -16.96 20.32 -2.63
C ASP A 446 -16.05 19.22 -3.20
N LEU A 447 -15.13 18.75 -2.36
CA LEU A 447 -14.12 17.78 -2.75
C LEU A 447 -14.75 16.42 -3.06
N GLN A 448 -15.75 16.00 -2.30
CA GLN A 448 -16.39 14.69 -2.47
C GLN A 448 -17.15 14.65 -3.81
N GLU A 449 -17.94 15.68 -4.10
CA GLU A 449 -18.66 15.80 -5.37
C GLU A 449 -17.68 15.84 -6.56
N THR A 450 -16.60 16.62 -6.44
CA THR A 450 -15.60 16.74 -7.51
C THR A 450 -14.85 15.44 -7.74
N VAL A 451 -14.45 14.72 -6.68
CA VAL A 451 -13.83 13.40 -6.82
C VAL A 451 -14.77 12.43 -7.52
N ALA A 452 -16.07 12.43 -7.18
CA ALA A 452 -17.06 11.61 -7.83
C ALA A 452 -17.21 11.96 -9.33
N LEU A 453 -17.25 13.24 -9.68
CA LEU A 453 -17.30 13.71 -11.07
C LEU A 453 -16.08 13.27 -11.88
N VAL A 454 -14.89 13.46 -11.33
CA VAL A 454 -13.63 13.07 -11.97
C VAL A 454 -13.54 11.53 -12.11
N LYS A 455 -13.94 10.78 -11.08
CA LYS A 455 -14.01 9.30 -11.13
C LYS A 455 -14.98 8.81 -12.22
N ASN A 456 -16.19 9.37 -12.27
CA ASN A 456 -17.16 9.01 -13.30
C ASN A 456 -16.64 9.26 -14.72
N ALA A 457 -15.92 10.37 -14.92
CA ALA A 457 -15.36 10.71 -16.22
C ALA A 457 -14.17 9.82 -16.64
N LEU A 458 -13.35 9.35 -15.69
CA LEU A 458 -12.01 8.81 -15.98
C LEU A 458 -11.79 7.35 -15.51
N SER A 459 -12.76 6.72 -14.85
CA SER A 459 -12.63 5.37 -14.26
C SER A 459 -12.41 4.22 -15.26
N HIS A 460 -12.71 4.45 -16.54
CA HIS A 460 -12.45 3.50 -17.63
C HIS A 460 -10.96 3.44 -18.01
N LEU A 461 -10.19 4.48 -17.67
CA LEU A 461 -8.76 4.51 -17.91
C LEU A 461 -8.04 3.55 -16.95
N LYS A 462 -6.87 3.06 -17.38
CA LYS A 462 -6.01 2.15 -16.61
C LYS A 462 -4.60 2.73 -16.56
N ASN A 463 -3.84 2.37 -15.53
CA ASN A 463 -2.43 2.75 -15.37
C ASN A 463 -2.17 4.27 -15.26
N LEU A 464 -3.18 5.06 -14.88
CA LEU A 464 -3.02 6.48 -14.62
C LEU A 464 -3.29 6.79 -13.15
N LYS A 465 -2.49 7.70 -12.60
CA LYS A 465 -2.69 8.28 -11.27
C LYS A 465 -3.23 9.69 -11.42
N ILE A 466 -4.43 9.92 -10.89
CA ILE A 466 -5.16 11.18 -11.05
C ILE A 466 -5.43 11.76 -9.66
N ALA A 467 -4.80 12.90 -9.37
CA ALA A 467 -4.94 13.57 -8.10
C ALA A 467 -6.05 14.63 -8.12
N VAL A 468 -6.88 14.68 -7.08
CA VAL A 468 -7.91 15.71 -6.85
C VAL A 468 -7.69 16.31 -5.47
N MET A 469 -7.19 17.54 -5.44
CA MET A 469 -6.70 18.19 -4.23
C MET A 469 -7.51 19.46 -3.90
N GLY A 470 -7.97 19.54 -2.65
CA GLY A 470 -8.84 20.60 -2.18
C GLY A 470 -8.22 22.01 -2.10
N CYS A 471 -6.89 22.12 -2.05
CA CYS A 471 -6.20 23.40 -1.91
C CYS A 471 -4.80 23.43 -2.56
N ILE A 472 -4.34 24.62 -2.92
CA ILE A 472 -3.03 24.87 -3.52
C ILE A 472 -1.86 24.72 -2.54
N VAL A 473 -2.14 24.70 -1.23
CA VAL A 473 -1.09 24.76 -0.22
C VAL A 473 -0.37 23.42 -0.08
N ASN A 474 -1.12 22.33 0.08
CA ASN A 474 -0.57 20.98 0.16
C ASN A 474 -0.74 20.20 -1.15
N GLY A 475 -1.75 20.54 -1.96
CA GLY A 475 -2.13 19.77 -3.15
C GLY A 475 -0.98 19.49 -4.12
N PRO A 476 -0.14 20.49 -4.49
CA PRO A 476 0.97 20.25 -5.40
C PRO A 476 2.02 19.26 -4.89
N GLY A 477 2.25 19.21 -3.57
CA GLY A 477 3.15 18.24 -2.95
C GLY A 477 2.49 16.86 -2.84
N GLU A 478 1.26 16.81 -2.34
CA GLU A 478 0.48 15.56 -2.19
C GLU A 478 0.35 14.82 -3.54
N MET A 479 0.15 15.54 -4.65
CA MET A 479 0.05 14.96 -5.98
C MET A 479 1.41 14.67 -6.68
N ALA A 480 2.54 14.73 -5.97
CA ALA A 480 3.86 14.63 -6.61
C ALA A 480 4.14 13.30 -7.37
N ASP A 481 3.36 12.26 -7.07
CA ASP A 481 3.34 10.93 -7.70
C ASP A 481 2.23 10.80 -8.78
N ALA A 482 1.35 11.79 -8.95
CA ALA A 482 0.25 11.70 -9.90
C ALA A 482 0.72 12.03 -11.33
N ASP A 483 0.11 11.38 -12.33
CA ASP A 483 0.28 11.72 -13.74
C ASP A 483 -0.49 12.99 -14.09
N TYR A 484 -1.64 13.20 -13.45
CA TYR A 484 -2.51 14.35 -13.64
C TYR A 484 -2.99 14.90 -12.30
N GLY A 485 -3.06 16.23 -12.19
CA GLY A 485 -3.51 16.91 -10.97
C GLY A 485 -4.64 17.89 -11.23
N TYR A 486 -5.68 17.82 -10.41
CA TYR A 486 -6.78 18.76 -10.30
C TYR A 486 -6.69 19.44 -8.94
N VAL A 487 -6.30 20.71 -8.88
CA VAL A 487 -5.99 21.40 -7.61
C VAL A 487 -6.81 22.66 -7.44
N GLY A 488 -7.50 22.79 -6.31
CA GLY A 488 -8.19 24.03 -5.91
C GLY A 488 -7.21 25.18 -5.72
N ALA A 489 -7.32 26.21 -6.57
CA ALA A 489 -6.45 27.38 -6.51
C ALA A 489 -7.09 28.53 -5.72
N GLU A 490 -8.32 28.88 -6.07
CA GLU A 490 -9.14 29.91 -5.42
C GLU A 490 -10.60 29.44 -5.42
N ARG A 491 -11.50 30.14 -4.70
CA ARG A 491 -12.93 29.80 -4.72
C ARG A 491 -13.46 29.85 -6.16
N GLY A 492 -13.98 28.72 -6.65
CA GLY A 492 -14.47 28.57 -8.02
C GLY A 492 -13.39 28.44 -9.11
N LYS A 493 -12.11 28.35 -8.74
CA LYS A 493 -10.99 28.23 -9.70
C LYS A 493 -10.09 27.03 -9.42
N ILE A 494 -9.75 26.32 -10.48
CA ILE A 494 -8.93 25.11 -10.46
C ILE A 494 -7.65 25.34 -11.26
N SER A 495 -6.59 24.66 -10.89
CA SER A 495 -5.38 24.55 -11.70
C SER A 495 -5.12 23.09 -12.05
N LEU A 496 -4.79 22.84 -13.31
CA LEU A 496 -4.51 21.51 -13.85
C LEU A 496 -3.00 21.31 -14.03
N TYR A 497 -2.55 20.12 -13.68
CA TYR A 497 -1.15 19.73 -13.72
C TYR A 497 -0.98 18.44 -14.52
N LYS A 498 0.15 18.32 -15.22
CA LYS A 498 0.65 17.06 -15.77
C LYS A 498 1.95 16.75 -15.04
N LYS A 499 1.97 15.65 -14.29
CA LYS A 499 3.01 15.37 -13.30
C LYS A 499 3.16 16.58 -12.37
N ARG A 500 4.37 17.11 -12.24
CA ARG A 500 4.66 18.30 -11.41
C ARG A 500 4.53 19.63 -12.17
N GLN A 501 4.21 19.60 -13.46
CA GLN A 501 4.13 20.80 -14.29
C GLN A 501 2.71 21.38 -14.28
N LEU A 502 2.60 22.66 -13.92
CA LEU A 502 1.36 23.42 -14.07
C LEU A 502 1.09 23.66 -15.55
N VAL A 503 -0.05 23.15 -16.05
CA VAL A 503 -0.43 23.24 -17.47
C VAL A 503 -1.49 24.31 -17.67
N GLU A 504 -2.53 24.30 -16.83
CA GLU A 504 -3.58 25.33 -16.86
C GLU A 504 -3.76 25.93 -15.48
N LYS A 505 -3.82 27.25 -15.40
CA LYS A 505 -3.89 27.97 -14.13
C LYS A 505 -5.22 28.71 -14.00
N ASN A 506 -5.84 28.60 -12.83
CA ASN A 506 -7.00 29.40 -12.42
C ASN A 506 -8.20 29.33 -13.39
N ILE A 507 -8.47 28.14 -13.93
CA ILE A 507 -9.62 27.91 -14.81
C ILE A 507 -10.92 27.79 -14.00
N PRO A 508 -12.08 28.19 -14.57
CA PRO A 508 -13.38 28.00 -13.92
C PRO A 508 -13.65 26.53 -13.57
N ALA A 509 -14.11 26.27 -12.33
CA ALA A 509 -14.33 24.92 -11.82
C ALA A 509 -15.38 24.13 -12.62
N ASP A 510 -16.42 24.79 -13.13
CA ASP A 510 -17.48 24.22 -13.97
C ASP A 510 -16.97 23.64 -15.30
N ARG A 511 -15.80 24.10 -15.78
CA ARG A 511 -15.16 23.59 -17.00
C ARG A 511 -13.94 22.71 -16.73
N ALA A 512 -13.53 22.58 -15.46
CA ALA A 512 -12.24 21.99 -15.13
C ALA A 512 -12.16 20.48 -15.45
N VAL A 513 -13.25 19.73 -15.29
CA VAL A 513 -13.31 18.30 -15.63
C VAL A 513 -13.18 18.09 -17.15
N GLU A 514 -13.90 18.88 -17.96
CA GLU A 514 -13.78 18.84 -19.43
C GLU A 514 -12.33 19.16 -19.87
N ARG A 515 -11.71 20.17 -19.26
CA ARG A 515 -10.33 20.55 -19.55
C ARG A 515 -9.33 19.49 -19.11
N LEU A 516 -9.58 18.79 -18.01
CA LEU A 516 -8.77 17.65 -17.59
C LEU A 516 -8.85 16.50 -18.61
N ILE A 517 -10.04 16.15 -19.09
CA ILE A 517 -10.22 15.15 -20.15
C ILE A 517 -9.44 15.55 -21.41
N ARG A 518 -9.56 16.81 -21.81
CA ARG A 518 -8.84 17.35 -22.97
C ARG A 518 -7.33 17.25 -22.80
N LEU A 519 -6.80 17.59 -21.63
CA LEU A 519 -5.38 17.47 -21.32
C LEU A 519 -4.88 16.02 -21.42
N ILE A 520 -5.67 15.05 -20.94
CA ILE A 520 -5.36 13.62 -21.03
C ILE A 520 -5.37 13.16 -22.50
N LYS A 521 -6.36 13.61 -23.29
CA LYS A 521 -6.44 13.33 -24.73
C LYS A 521 -5.25 13.91 -25.51
N GLU A 522 -4.93 15.18 -25.30
CA GLU A 522 -3.78 15.86 -25.94
C GLU A 522 -2.44 15.25 -25.52
N SER A 523 -2.41 14.56 -24.37
CA SER A 523 -1.23 13.86 -23.87
C SER A 523 -1.05 12.45 -24.43
N GLY A 524 -2.04 11.91 -25.14
CA GLY A 524 -2.00 10.54 -25.70
C GLY A 524 -2.32 9.43 -24.70
N ASP A 525 -2.79 9.78 -23.50
CA ASP A 525 -3.06 8.83 -22.41
C ASP A 525 -4.56 8.44 -22.31
N TRP A 526 -5.38 8.92 -23.24
CA TRP A 526 -6.81 8.60 -23.31
C TRP A 526 -7.06 7.29 -24.04
N VAL A 527 -7.92 6.46 -23.47
CA VAL A 527 -8.48 5.27 -24.11
C VAL A 527 -9.99 5.44 -24.10
N GLU A 528 -10.65 5.27 -25.25
CA GLU A 528 -12.11 5.38 -25.28
C GLU A 528 -12.75 4.27 -24.43
N PRO A 529 -13.85 4.55 -23.70
CA PRO A 529 -14.52 3.55 -22.89
C PRO A 529 -15.07 2.43 -23.79
N ASP A 530 -14.96 1.18 -23.34
CA ASP A 530 -15.54 0.03 -24.03
C ASP A 530 -17.04 0.27 -24.28
N GLU A 531 -17.51 0.03 -25.51
CA GLU A 531 -18.94 0.08 -25.83
C GLU A 531 -19.69 -0.95 -24.96
N LYS A 532 -20.61 -0.46 -24.13
CA LYS A 532 -21.34 -1.26 -23.13
C LYS A 532 -22.31 -2.26 -23.75
#